data_AF-A0A353N719-F1
#
_entry.id   AF-A0A353N719-F1
#
_cell.length_a   1.000
_cell.length_b   1.000
_cell.length_c   1.000
_cell.angle_alpha   90.00
_cell.angle_beta   90.00
_cell.angle_gamma   90.00
#
_symmetry.space_group_name_H-M   'P 1'
#
loop_
_entity.id
_entity.type
_entity.pdbx_description
1 polymer ?
#
loop_
_entity_poly.entity_id
_entity_poly.type
_entity_poly.pdbx_seq_one_letter_code
_entity_poly.pdbx_strand_id
1 'polypeptide(L)'
;YFPVYWNASYVYYGVEVCDRLTADIAGEKEAIQNYRKHQDLIADPYIRQLLERIIMDEEHHLKLFYQVAAKYCPRWEEVRD
;
A
#
# COMPACT_ATOMS: atom_id res chain seq x y z
N TYR A 1 7.78 25.99 -11.76
CA TYR A 1 7.93 24.54 -11.52
C TYR A 1 7.18 23.79 -12.61
N PHE A 2 7.81 22.81 -13.25
CA PHE A 2 7.14 21.95 -14.24
C PHE A 2 6.30 20.90 -13.51
N PRO A 3 5.09 20.58 -13.99
CA PRO A 3 4.27 19.53 -13.40
C PRO A 3 4.99 18.17 -13.50
N VAL A 4 4.94 17.40 -12.41
CA VAL A 4 5.44 16.02 -12.37
C VAL A 4 4.27 15.11 -12.69
N TYR A 5 4.38 14.38 -13.80
CA TYR A 5 3.35 13.44 -14.23
C TYR A 5 3.70 12.03 -13.76
N TRP A 6 2.65 11.29 -13.40
CA TRP A 6 2.77 9.86 -13.17
C TRP A 6 3.34 9.18 -14.40
N ASN A 7 4.29 8.26 -14.19
CA ASN A 7 4.83 7.41 -15.23
C ASN A 7 5.28 6.06 -14.64
N ALA A 8 5.63 5.10 -15.50
CA ALA A 8 5.93 3.73 -15.10
C ALA A 8 7.17 3.59 -14.18
N SER A 9 8.02 4.62 -14.05
CA SER A 9 9.17 4.56 -13.13
C SER A 9 8.77 4.56 -11.65
N TYR A 10 7.52 4.91 -11.32
CA TYR A 10 7.00 4.82 -9.96
C TYR A 10 6.61 3.40 -9.53
N VAL A 11 6.58 2.45 -10.47
CA VAL A 11 6.23 1.06 -10.18
C VAL A 11 7.51 0.24 -10.02
N TYR A 12 7.69 -0.36 -8.86
CA TYR A 12 8.73 -1.37 -8.67
C TYR A 12 8.20 -2.74 -9.09
N TYR A 13 8.60 -3.19 -10.28
CA TYR A 13 8.11 -4.46 -10.82
C TYR A 13 8.79 -5.70 -10.21
N GLY A 14 9.97 -5.55 -9.60
CA GLY A 14 10.74 -6.66 -9.02
C GLY A 14 11.11 -7.79 -9.99
N VAL A 15 11.99 -8.69 -9.54
CA VAL A 15 12.33 -9.90 -10.30
C VAL A 15 11.68 -11.12 -9.64
N GLU A 16 11.88 -11.29 -8.34
CA GLU A 16 11.35 -12.41 -7.58
C GLU A 16 9.99 -12.10 -6.96
N VAL A 17 9.22 -13.14 -6.68
CA VAL A 17 7.88 -13.00 -6.06
C VAL A 17 7.95 -12.28 -4.71
N CYS A 18 9.02 -12.52 -3.94
CA CYS A 18 9.19 -11.90 -2.62
C CYS A 18 9.52 -10.41 -2.69
N ASP A 19 10.25 -9.97 -3.72
CA ASP A 19 10.52 -8.55 -3.93
C ASP A 19 9.22 -7.81 -4.26
N ARG A 20 8.39 -8.41 -5.11
CA ARG A 20 7.08 -7.87 -5.50
C ARG A 20 6.14 -7.77 -4.32
N LEU A 21 5.98 -8.86 -3.55
CA LEU A 21 5.13 -8.86 -2.36
C LEU A 21 5.59 -7.84 -1.32
N THR A 22 6.90 -7.67 -1.15
CA THR A 22 7.44 -6.65 -0.23
C THR A 22 7.11 -5.23 -0.71
N ALA A 23 7.22 -4.97 -2.01
CA ALA A 23 6.86 -3.69 -2.61
C ALA A 23 5.36 -3.43 -2.54
N ASP A 24 4.51 -4.42 -2.80
CA ASP A 24 3.05 -4.31 -2.69
C ASP A 24 2.67 -3.99 -1.24
N ILE A 25 3.23 -4.70 -0.25
CA ILE A 25 3.00 -4.42 1.17
C ILE A 25 3.41 -3.00 1.56
N ALA A 26 4.57 -2.53 1.06
CA ALA A 26 5.01 -1.16 1.32
C ALA A 26 4.07 -0.14 0.68
N GLY A 27 3.61 -0.40 -0.55
CA GLY A 27 2.64 0.43 -1.27
C GLY A 27 1.31 0.54 -0.52
N GLU A 28 0.77 -0.57 -0.03
CA GLU A 28 -0.49 -0.55 0.73
C GLU A 28 -0.35 0.20 2.07
N LYS A 29 0.78 0.02 2.78
CA LYS A 29 1.08 0.80 3.99
C LYS A 29 1.14 2.31 3.69
N GLU A 30 1.80 2.70 2.61
CA GLU A 30 1.90 4.10 2.19
C GLU A 30 0.53 4.66 1.78
N ALA A 31 -0.27 3.89 1.04
CA ALA A 31 -1.62 4.25 0.64
C ALA A 31 -2.51 4.53 1.87
N ILE A 32 -2.51 3.63 2.86
CA ILE A 32 -3.25 3.81 4.13
C ILE A 32 -2.80 5.09 4.82
N GLN A 33 -1.49 5.30 4.98
CA GLN A 33 -0.96 6.51 5.64
C GLN A 33 -1.38 7.79 4.91
N ASN A 34 -1.31 7.78 3.58
CA ASN A 34 -1.73 8.91 2.75
C ASN A 34 -3.23 9.18 2.88
N TYR A 35 -4.08 8.16 2.83
CA TYR A 35 -5.52 8.33 3.00
C TYR A 35 -5.90 8.80 4.40
N ARG A 36 -5.25 8.30 5.45
CA ARG A 36 -5.44 8.81 6.83
C ARG A 36 -5.06 10.29 6.92
N LYS A 37 -3.93 10.69 6.35
CA LYS A 37 -3.53 12.10 6.25
C LYS A 37 -4.54 12.94 5.45
N HIS A 38 -5.07 12.41 4.35
CA HIS A 38 -6.11 13.10 3.58
C HIS A 38 -7.41 13.25 4.37
N GLN A 39 -7.81 12.26 5.17
CA GLN A 39 -8.96 12.41 6.07
C GLN A 39 -8.75 13.61 7.00
N ASP A 40 -7.57 13.78 7.60
CA ASP A 40 -7.27 14.90 8.50
C ASP A 40 -7.31 16.28 7.81
N LEU A 41 -6.96 16.35 6.53
CA LEU A 41 -6.93 17.59 5.76
C LEU A 41 -8.28 17.96 5.12
N ILE A 42 -9.18 16.99 4.93
CA ILE A 42 -10.45 17.17 4.21
C ILE A 42 -11.61 17.19 5.19
N ALA A 43 -12.35 18.29 5.22
CA ALA A 43 -13.49 18.48 6.11
C ALA A 43 -14.81 17.85 5.60
N ASP A 44 -14.91 17.54 4.30
CA ASP A 44 -16.13 16.98 3.73
C ASP A 44 -16.42 15.57 4.28
N PRO A 45 -17.59 15.35 4.90
CA PRO A 45 -17.91 14.09 5.57
C PRO A 45 -18.06 12.91 4.60
N TYR A 46 -18.51 13.13 3.36
CA TYR A 46 -18.67 12.07 2.37
C TYR A 46 -17.32 11.65 1.81
N ILE A 47 -16.40 12.60 1.60
CA ILE A 47 -15.02 12.27 1.21
C ILE A 47 -14.33 11.49 2.32
N ARG A 48 -14.50 11.88 3.59
CA ARG A 48 -13.92 11.13 4.73
C ARG A 48 -14.45 9.69 4.81
N GLN A 49 -15.74 9.48 4.56
CA GLN A 49 -16.34 8.13 4.52
C GLN A 49 -15.82 7.30 3.35
N LEU A 50 -15.67 7.91 2.17
CA LEU A 50 -15.08 7.24 1.01
C LEU A 50 -13.63 6.82 1.29
N LEU A 51 -12.83 7.71 1.87
CA LEU A 51 -11.46 7.40 2.26
C LEU A 51 -11.40 6.27 3.30
N GLU A 52 -12.33 6.23 4.26
CA GLU A 52 -12.41 5.11 5.20
C GLU A 52 -12.66 3.78 4.48
N ARG A 53 -13.58 3.78 3.50
CA ARG A 53 -13.89 2.58 2.73
C ARG A 53 -12.69 2.09 1.93
N ILE A 54 -11.91 3.00 1.35
CA ILE A 54 -10.66 2.67 0.62
C ILE A 54 -9.64 2.09 1.60
N ILE A 55 -9.45 2.72 2.77
CA ILE A 55 -8.52 2.21 3.80
C ILE A 55 -8.88 0.77 4.22
N MET A 56 -10.16 0.45 4.35
CA MET A 56 -10.59 -0.93 4.64
C MET A 56 -10.19 -1.92 3.53
N ASP A 57 -10.18 -1.50 2.27
CA ASP A 57 -9.71 -2.34 1.16
C ASP A 57 -8.20 -2.53 1.22
N GLU A 58 -7.42 -1.48 1.50
CA GLU A 58 -5.95 -1.60 1.61
C GLU A 58 -5.52 -2.43 2.83
N GLU A 59 -6.24 -2.34 3.95
CA GLU A 59 -6.03 -3.22 5.11
C GLU A 59 -6.32 -4.69 4.76
N HIS A 60 -7.33 -4.94 3.91
CA HIS A 60 -7.61 -6.28 3.40
C HIS A 60 -6.51 -6.78 2.46
N HIS A 61 -6.02 -5.93 1.55
CA HIS A 61 -4.89 -6.23 0.68
C HIS A 61 -3.63 -6.57 1.48
N LEU A 62 -3.28 -5.79 2.50
CA LEU A 62 -2.17 -6.08 3.40
C LEU A 62 -2.29 -7.47 4.05
N LYS A 63 -3.48 -7.81 4.55
CA LYS A 63 -3.71 -9.13 5.13
C LYS A 63 -3.47 -10.25 4.12
N LEU A 64 -3.95 -10.11 2.88
CA LEU A 64 -3.74 -11.09 1.82
C LEU A 64 -2.25 -11.20 1.44
N PHE A 65 -1.56 -10.08 1.27
CA PHE A 65 -0.14 -10.09 0.93
C PHE A 65 0.71 -10.68 2.04
N TYR A 66 0.41 -10.42 3.32
CA TYR A 66 1.08 -11.07 4.44
C TYR A 66 0.87 -12.59 4.47
N GLN A 67 -0.33 -13.07 4.15
CA GLN A 67 -0.59 -14.51 4.06
C GLN A 67 0.20 -15.15 2.91
N VAL A 68 0.27 -14.49 1.76
CA VAL A 68 1.02 -14.97 0.59
C VAL A 68 2.53 -14.93 0.87
N ALA A 69 3.04 -13.84 1.46
CA ALA A 69 4.44 -13.70 1.81
C ALA A 69 4.87 -14.77 2.84
N ALA A 70 4.09 -15.00 3.89
CA ALA A 70 4.37 -16.06 4.86
C ALA A 70 4.39 -17.46 4.21
N LYS A 71 3.61 -17.68 3.16
CA LYS A 71 3.54 -18.96 2.44
C LYS A 71 4.68 -19.17 1.45
N TYR A 72 5.10 -18.13 0.74
CA TYR A 72 6.00 -18.24 -0.42
C TYR A 72 7.37 -17.60 -0.23
N CYS A 73 7.59 -16.87 0.87
CA CYS A 73 8.84 -16.19 1.16
C CYS A 73 9.46 -16.73 2.46
N PRO A 74 10.41 -17.69 2.39
CA PRO A 74 10.97 -18.37 3.56
C PRO A 74 11.62 -17.45 4.59
N ARG A 75 12.11 -16.28 4.16
CA ARG A 75 12.74 -15.26 5.02
C ARG A 75 11.81 -14.13 5.43
N TRP A 76 10.50 -14.26 5.16
CA TRP A 76 9.53 -13.20 5.42
C TRP A 76 9.53 -12.72 6.88
N GLU A 77 9.62 -13.65 7.84
CA GLU A 77 9.66 -13.32 9.28
C GLU A 77 10.87 -12.46 9.67
N GLU A 78 11.96 -12.51 8.91
CA GLU A 78 13.17 -11.69 9.16
C GLU A 78 13.03 -10.25 8.65
N VAL A 79 12.05 -9.98 7.77
CA VAL A 79 11.89 -8.70 7.06
C VAL A 79 10.54 -8.03 7.28
N ARG A 80 9.69 -8.61 8.15
CA ARG A 80 8.30 -8.14 8.36
C ARG A 80 8.19 -6.85 9.17
N ASP A 81 9.21 -6.51 9.97
CA ASP A 81 9.20 -5.38 10.89
C ASP A 81 9.21 -4.01 10.17
#